data_AF-A0A0C9UIU6-F1
#
_entry.id   AF-A0A0C9UIU6-F1
#
_cell.length_a   1.000
_cell.length_b   1.000
_cell.length_c   1.000
_cell.angle_alpha   90.00
_cell.angle_beta   90.00
_cell.angle_gamma   90.00
#
_symmetry.space_group_name_H-M   'P 1'
#
loop_
_entity.id
_entity.type
_entity.pdbx_description
1 polymer ?
#
loop_
_entity_poly.entity_id
_entity_poly.type
_entity_poly.pdbx_seq_one_letter_code
_entity_poly.pdbx_strand_id
1 'polypeptide(L)'
;QKIKAGKYWLIVASPKILAKNKGFKELWKHTTFKQRLRHINFDEGHCISQWGGSFRPDYGSLYSLRFVVRKSVQFYVASVMLPDEVMKDVWSKSGRLRLCSARDCSTADT
;
A
#
# COMPACT_ATOMS: atom_id res chain seq x y z
N GLN A 1 17.82 11.67 -4.31
CA GLN A 1 18.16 12.76 -3.35
C GLN A 1 16.90 13.47 -2.83
N LYS A 2 16.07 14.10 -3.68
CA LYS A 2 14.89 14.89 -3.25
C LYS A 2 13.82 14.12 -2.44
N ILE A 3 13.53 12.86 -2.80
CA ILE A 3 12.59 12.00 -2.04
C ILE A 3 13.12 11.71 -0.63
N LYS A 4 14.40 11.33 -0.49
CA LYS A 4 15.05 11.07 0.80
C LYS A 4 15.01 12.31 1.72
N ALA A 5 15.16 13.50 1.13
CA ALA A 5 15.07 14.77 1.85
C ALA A 5 13.62 15.16 2.25
N GLY A 6 12.60 14.37 1.86
CA GLY A 6 11.20 14.63 2.17
C GLY A 6 10.65 15.90 1.52
N LYS A 7 11.10 16.22 0.30
CA LYS A 7 10.63 17.40 -0.46
C LYS A 7 9.25 17.22 -1.10
N TYR A 8 8.69 16.02 -1.05
CA TYR A 8 7.39 15.70 -1.66
C TYR A 8 6.41 15.24 -0.58
N TRP A 9 5.15 15.64 -0.72
CA TRP A 9 4.05 15.17 0.14
C TRP A 9 3.39 13.90 -0.40
N LEU A 10 3.36 13.76 -1.73
CA LEU A 10 2.80 12.60 -2.42
C LEU A 10 3.84 11.99 -3.35
N ILE A 11 3.95 10.66 -3.30
CA ILE A 11 4.79 9.87 -4.20
C ILE A 11 3.90 8.80 -4.80
N VAL A 12 3.64 8.90 -6.10
CA VAL A 12 2.89 7.90 -6.87
C VAL A 12 3.89 7.06 -7.64
N ALA A 13 3.80 5.74 -7.51
CA ALA A 13 4.68 4.81 -8.20
C ALA A 13 3.95 3.51 -8.48
N SER A 14 4.27 2.89 -9.61
CA SER A 14 3.74 1.57 -9.92
C SER A 14 4.35 0.49 -9.02
N PRO A 15 3.64 -0.64 -8.80
CA PRO A 15 4.15 -1.76 -8.01
C PRO A 15 5.53 -2.24 -8.46
N LYS A 16 5.73 -2.34 -9.78
CA LYS A 16 7.00 -2.75 -10.41
C LYS A 16 8.16 -1.85 -9.98
N ILE A 17 7.94 -0.53 -9.94
CA ILE A 17 8.98 0.43 -9.54
C ILE A 17 9.30 0.26 -8.05
N LEU A 18 8.27 0.19 -7.20
CA LEU A 18 8.45 0.04 -5.75
C LEU A 18 9.19 -1.26 -5.38
N ALA A 19 8.90 -2.35 -6.10
CA ALA A 19 9.48 -3.67 -5.87
C ALA A 19 10.94 -3.80 -6.38
N LYS A 20 11.20 -3.32 -7.61
CA LYS A 20 12.45 -3.64 -8.34
C LYS A 20 13.49 -2.51 -8.32
N ASN A 21 13.08 -1.26 -8.09
CA ASN A 21 14.00 -0.13 -8.16
C ASN A 21 14.96 -0.10 -6.95
N LYS A 22 16.27 -0.09 -7.22
CA LYS A 22 17.33 -0.02 -6.18
C LYS A 22 17.20 1.23 -5.30
N GLY A 23 16.78 2.36 -5.87
CA GLY A 23 16.57 3.61 -5.14
C GLY A 23 15.49 3.50 -4.07
N PHE A 24 14.39 2.80 -4.35
CA PHE A 24 13.35 2.52 -3.36
C PHE A 24 13.82 1.52 -2.30
N LYS A 25 14.54 0.46 -2.70
CA LYS A 25 15.17 -0.47 -1.73
C LYS A 25 16.05 0.25 -0.71
N GLU A 26 16.86 1.21 -1.15
CA GLU A 26 17.67 2.04 -0.27
C GLU A 26 16.85 3.07 0.52
N LEU A 27 15.72 3.53 -0.02
CA LEU A 27 14.82 4.45 0.66
C LEU A 27 14.15 3.79 1.88
N TRP A 28 13.76 2.51 1.76
CA TRP A 28 13.14 1.75 2.87
C TRP A 28 14.09 1.51 4.05
N LYS A 29 15.40 1.58 3.83
CA LYS A 29 16.42 1.52 4.87
C LYS A 29 16.60 2.87 5.59
N HIS A 30 16.14 3.98 5.02
CA HIS A 30 16.41 5.31 5.54
C HIS A 30 15.43 5.72 6.67
N THR A 31 15.93 5.79 7.91
CA THR A 31 15.12 6.04 9.11
C THR A 31 14.36 7.36 9.04
N THR A 32 15.00 8.46 8.64
CA THR A 32 14.36 9.79 8.55
C THR A 32 13.19 9.81 7.57
N PHE A 33 13.30 9.08 6.45
CA PHE A 33 12.21 8.98 5.49
C PHE A 33 11.05 8.19 6.10
N LYS A 34 11.34 7.04 6.73
CA LYS A 34 10.32 6.23 7.42
C LYS A 34 9.61 6.97 8.55
N GLN A 35 10.29 7.90 9.24
CA GLN A 35 9.68 8.74 10.28
C GLN A 35 8.67 9.74 9.72
N ARG A 36 8.86 10.19 8.47
CA ARG A 36 7.98 11.14 7.80
C ARG A 36 6.84 10.47 7.03
N LEU A 37 7.00 9.20 6.67
CA LEU A 37 5.95 8.43 6.01
C LEU A 37 4.75 8.27 6.95
N ARG A 38 3.57 8.70 6.49
CA ARG A 38 2.32 8.60 7.26
C ARG A 38 1.40 7.51 6.72
N HIS A 39 1.20 7.50 5.40
CA HIS A 39 0.22 6.64 4.75
C HIS A 39 0.85 5.91 3.56
N ILE A 40 0.41 4.69 3.32
CA ILE A 40 0.64 3.93 2.08
C ILE A 40 -0.74 3.55 1.53
N ASN A 41 -1.05 4.00 0.32
CA ASN A 41 -2.31 3.72 -0.34
C ASN A 41 -2.06 2.75 -1.50
N PHE A 42 -2.79 1.65 -1.54
CA PHE A 42 -2.84 0.75 -2.69
C PHE A 42 -4.10 1.06 -3.48
N ASP A 43 -3.91 1.60 -4.66
CA ASP A 43 -4.97 1.76 -5.66
C ASP A 43 -5.20 0.42 -6.38
N GLU A 44 -6.42 0.25 -6.89
CA GLU A 44 -6.91 -0.99 -7.49
C GLU A 44 -6.77 -2.21 -6.57
N GLY A 45 -7.26 -2.04 -5.34
CA GLY A 45 -7.20 -2.99 -4.24
C GLY A 45 -7.68 -4.39 -4.55
N HIS A 46 -8.57 -4.57 -5.53
CA HIS A 46 -8.95 -5.90 -5.99
C HIS A 46 -7.76 -6.71 -6.55
N CYS A 47 -6.68 -6.06 -7.00
CA CYS A 47 -5.42 -6.71 -7.37
C CYS A 47 -4.74 -7.39 -6.16
N ILE A 48 -5.12 -7.04 -4.93
CA ILE A 48 -4.52 -7.57 -3.71
C ILE A 48 -4.86 -9.04 -3.48
N SER A 49 -6.06 -9.46 -3.87
CA SER A 49 -6.43 -10.87 -3.75
C SER A 49 -5.51 -11.78 -4.57
N GLN A 50 -4.86 -11.23 -5.60
CA GLN A 50 -3.93 -11.96 -6.46
C GLN A 50 -2.46 -11.70 -6.09
N TRP A 51 -2.17 -11.17 -4.89
CA TRP A 51 -0.80 -10.99 -4.42
C TRP A 51 0.05 -12.26 -4.54
N GLY A 52 1.16 -12.15 -5.26
CA GLY A 52 2.07 -13.27 -5.51
C GLY A 52 1.56 -14.32 -6.51
N GLY A 53 0.40 -14.10 -7.13
CA GLY A 53 -0.13 -14.90 -8.23
C GLY A 53 0.42 -14.49 -9.61
N SER A 54 -0.15 -15.05 -10.68
CA SER A 54 0.24 -14.75 -12.06
C SER A 54 -0.10 -13.32 -12.48
N PHE A 55 -1.07 -12.69 -11.83
CA PHE A 55 -1.49 -11.32 -12.10
C PHE A 55 -0.74 -10.34 -11.20
N ARG A 56 0.13 -9.54 -11.82
CA ARG A 56 0.98 -8.51 -11.17
C ARG A 56 1.76 -9.06 -9.96
N PRO A 57 2.67 -10.02 -10.16
CA PRO A 57 3.45 -10.66 -9.09
C PRO A 57 4.26 -9.67 -8.24
N ASP A 58 4.60 -8.49 -8.78
CA ASP A 58 5.31 -7.41 -8.09
C ASP A 58 4.62 -6.99 -6.78
N TYR A 59 3.28 -7.10 -6.70
CA TYR A 59 2.53 -6.79 -5.49
C TYR A 59 2.84 -7.73 -4.32
N GLY A 60 3.19 -9.00 -4.57
CA GLY A 60 3.53 -9.94 -3.49
C GLY A 60 4.71 -9.47 -2.65
N SER A 61 5.65 -8.75 -3.27
CA SER A 61 6.77 -8.14 -2.56
C SER A 61 6.39 -6.90 -1.75
N LEU A 62 5.31 -6.20 -2.11
CA LEU A 62 4.87 -4.98 -1.42
C LEU A 62 4.23 -5.27 -0.07
N TYR A 63 3.68 -6.47 0.13
CA TYR A 63 3.25 -6.91 1.45
C TYR A 63 4.38 -6.79 2.49
N SER A 64 5.61 -7.12 2.09
CA SER A 64 6.77 -7.08 2.98
C SER A 64 7.07 -5.67 3.54
N LEU A 65 6.63 -4.61 2.86
CA LEU A 65 6.83 -3.23 3.32
C LEU A 65 6.23 -2.99 4.70
N ARG A 66 5.15 -3.69 5.05
CA ARG A 66 4.51 -3.58 6.36
C ARG A 66 5.43 -3.98 7.52
N PHE A 67 6.41 -4.85 7.29
CA PHE A 67 7.40 -5.25 8.28
C PHE A 67 8.61 -4.29 8.31
N VAL A 68 8.81 -3.49 7.27
CA VAL A 68 9.97 -2.58 7.13
C VAL A 68 9.65 -1.15 7.57
N VAL A 69 8.40 -0.72 7.42
CA VAL A 69 7.92 0.61 7.83
C VAL A 69 7.51 0.64 9.30
N ARG A 70 7.30 1.84 9.85
CA ARG A 70 6.87 2.00 11.25
C ARG A 70 5.45 1.47 11.43
N LYS A 71 5.15 0.88 12.59
CA LYS A 71 3.79 0.46 12.98
C LYS A 71 2.76 1.60 12.95
N SER A 72 3.21 2.84 13.08
CA SER A 72 2.37 4.04 12.99
C SER A 72 1.92 4.40 11.56
N VAL A 73 2.50 3.77 10.53
CA VAL A 73 2.11 4.02 9.13
C VAL A 73 0.78 3.33 8.87
N GLN A 74 -0.20 4.10 8.43
CA GLN A 74 -1.49 3.55 8.06
C GLN A 74 -1.46 3.07 6.61
N PHE A 75 -2.04 1.91 6.38
CA PHE A 75 -2.19 1.36 5.05
C PHE A 75 -3.66 1.48 4.66
N TYR A 76 -3.89 1.93 3.43
CA TYR A 76 -5.21 2.05 2.83
C TYR A 76 -5.27 1.28 1.52
N VAL A 77 -6.46 0.81 1.19
CA VAL A 77 -6.76 0.13 -0.06
C VAL A 77 -8.00 0.76 -0.65
N ALA A 78 -7.88 1.24 -1.88
CA ALA A 78 -8.97 1.80 -2.67
C ALA A 78 -9.25 0.86 -3.85
N SER A 79 -10.52 0.58 -4.14
CA SER A 79 -10.93 -0.19 -5.33
C SER A 79 -12.35 0.19 -5.72
N VAL A 80 -12.61 0.24 -7.03
CA VAL A 80 -13.96 0.53 -7.57
C VAL A 80 -14.89 -0.67 -7.39
N MET A 81 -14.38 -1.89 -7.60
CA MET A 81 -15.13 -3.13 -7.37
C MET A 81 -14.37 -4.03 -6.39
N LEU A 82 -15.08 -4.49 -5.36
CA LEU A 82 -14.56 -5.38 -4.32
C LEU A 82 -15.66 -6.38 -3.97
N PRO A 83 -15.86 -7.45 -4.77
CA PRO A 83 -16.76 -8.54 -4.42
C PRO A 83 -16.41 -9.10 -3.03
N ASP A 84 -17.40 -9.61 -2.30
CA ASP A 84 -17.21 -9.94 -0.88
C ASP A 84 -16.14 -11.03 -0.66
N GLU A 85 -16.00 -11.97 -1.59
CA GLU A 85 -14.92 -12.97 -1.55
C GLU A 85 -13.54 -12.34 -1.71
N VAL A 86 -13.41 -11.42 -2.67
CA VAL A 86 -12.18 -10.63 -2.88
C VAL A 86 -11.90 -9.77 -1.66
N MET A 87 -12.94 -9.18 -1.05
CA MET A 87 -12.80 -8.37 0.17
C MET A 87 -12.30 -9.21 1.36
N LYS A 88 -12.86 -10.40 1.59
CA LYS A 88 -12.41 -11.33 2.63
C LYS A 88 -10.96 -11.75 2.41
N ASP A 89 -10.58 -12.03 1.16
CA ASP A 89 -9.22 -12.41 0.81
C ASP A 89 -8.23 -11.24 0.92
N VAL A 90 -8.62 -10.03 0.49
CA VAL A 90 -7.85 -8.81 0.74
C VAL A 90 -7.66 -8.65 2.24
N TRP A 91 -8.72 -8.71 3.05
CA TRP A 91 -8.65 -8.55 4.50
C TRP A 91 -7.72 -9.58 5.17
N SER A 92 -7.82 -10.86 4.78
CA SER A 92 -6.97 -11.93 5.33
C SER A 92 -5.49 -11.71 5.01
N LYS A 93 -5.16 -11.27 3.79
CA LYS A 93 -3.78 -11.01 3.33
C LYS A 93 -3.22 -9.69 3.85
N SER A 94 -4.09 -8.73 4.08
CA SER A 94 -3.76 -7.34 4.42
C SER A 94 -3.62 -7.11 5.93
N GLY A 95 -4.29 -7.92 6.76
CA GLY A 95 -4.36 -7.74 8.20
C GLY A 95 -5.05 -6.42 8.58
N ARG A 96 -4.51 -5.69 9.58
CA ARG A 96 -4.97 -4.35 10.04
C ARG A 96 -4.77 -3.27 8.97
N LEU A 97 -5.54 -3.34 7.90
CA LEU A 97 -5.52 -2.45 6.76
C LEU A 97 -6.88 -1.74 6.73
N ARG A 98 -6.88 -0.41 6.62
CA ARG A 98 -8.14 0.35 6.58
C ARG A 98 -8.63 0.32 5.13
N LEU A 99 -9.66 -0.45 4.87
CA LEU A 99 -10.30 -0.48 3.56
C LEU A 99 -11.14 0.78 3.39
N CYS A 100 -11.03 1.42 2.23
CA CYS A 100 -11.97 2.44 1.79
C CYS A 100 -12.57 1.92 0.47
N SER A 101 -13.71 1.25 0.57
CA SER A 101 -14.50 0.91 -0.61
C SER A 101 -15.38 2.10 -1.01
N ALA A 102 -15.72 2.21 -2.30
CA ALA A 102 -16.78 3.13 -2.74
C ALA A 102 -18.12 2.90 -2.01
N ARG A 103 -18.33 1.70 -1.43
CA ARG A 103 -19.49 1.38 -0.58
C ARG A 103 -19.43 2.02 0.82
N ASP A 104 -18.25 2.36 1.32
CA ASP A 104 -18.06 2.90 2.67
C ASP A 104 -18.24 4.43 2.74
N CYS A 105 -18.47 5.09 1.59
CA CYS A 105 -18.72 6.53 1.51
C CYS A 105 -20.10 6.97 2.05
N SER A 106 -20.93 6.07 2.57
CA SER A 106 -22.29 6.38 3.04
C SER A 106 -22.47 6.39 4.57
N THR A 107 -21.42 6.28 5.39
CA THR A 107 -21.57 6.26 6.86
C THR A 107 -20.63 7.18 7.64
N ALA A 108 -20.06 8.19 6.98
CA ALA A 108 -19.32 9.27 7.65
C ALA A 108 -20.03 10.62 7.45
N ASP A 109 -21.31 10.67 7.79
CA ASP A 109 -22.04 11.90 8.14
C ASP A 109 -23.25 11.52 9.01
N THR A 110 -23.04 11.48 10.32
CA THR A 110 -24.05 11.75 11.36
C THR A 110 -23.37 12.00 12.70
#